data_AF-X7ZTU4-F1
#
_entry.id   AF-X7ZTU4-F1
#
_cell.length_a   1.000
_cell.length_b   1.000
_cell.length_c   1.000
_cell.angle_alpha   90.00
_cell.angle_beta   90.00
_cell.angle_gamma   90.00
#
_symmetry.space_group_name_H-M   'P 1'
#
loop_
_entity.id
_entity.type
_entity.pdbx_description
1 polymer ?
#
loop_
_entity_poly.entity_id
_entity_poly.type
_entity_poly.pdbx_seq_one_letter_code
_entity_poly.pdbx_strand_id
1 'polypeptide(L)'
;MLVDEANAYYPQTSELIDQVGPFLQAQIRSGNDIRSLADGLARFTSEVRHADPQVRKLLTVVPGAADEASTAFSGIRPSFPMLAASLANLGRVGVIYHKTLEQLLVVLPALFAAITTAAGGVPQDEGAKLDFKIDLGDPPPCNTGFLPPPLIRTPADETLRELPTDMYCKVAQNDPTTVRGARNYPCQEFPGKGHRPCSCAVTRAVTCR
;
A
#
# COMPACT_ATOMS: atom_id res chain seq x y z
N MET A 1 -65.51 -22.47 -54.43
CA MET A 1 -64.39 -22.14 -55.34
C MET A 1 -63.86 -20.72 -55.16
N LEU A 2 -64.65 -19.63 -55.20
CA LEU A 2 -64.09 -18.29 -54.87
C LEU A 2 -63.82 -18.07 -53.36
N VAL A 3 -64.63 -18.67 -52.48
CA VAL A 3 -64.47 -18.54 -51.02
C VAL A 3 -63.31 -19.38 -50.51
N ASP A 4 -63.03 -20.52 -51.14
CA ASP A 4 -61.91 -21.40 -50.82
C ASP A 4 -60.57 -20.76 -51.23
N GLU A 5 -60.53 -20.12 -52.40
CA GLU A 5 -59.38 -19.36 -52.89
C GLU A 5 -59.11 -18.12 -52.01
N ALA A 6 -60.16 -17.37 -51.64
CA ALA A 6 -60.03 -16.24 -50.73
C ALA A 6 -59.53 -16.65 -49.33
N ASN A 7 -60.00 -17.79 -48.80
CA ASN A 7 -59.50 -18.35 -47.54
C ASN A 7 -58.07 -18.90 -47.65
N ALA A 8 -57.67 -19.39 -48.82
CA ALA A 8 -56.30 -19.85 -49.06
C ALA A 8 -55.30 -18.68 -49.08
N TYR A 9 -55.73 -17.49 -49.51
CA TYR A 9 -54.87 -16.29 -49.63
C TYR A 9 -55.01 -15.24 -48.52
N TYR A 10 -56.04 -15.35 -47.68
CA TYR A 10 -56.27 -14.47 -46.53
C TYR A 10 -55.10 -14.44 -45.53
N PRO A 11 -54.46 -15.58 -45.16
CA PRO A 11 -53.37 -15.57 -44.17
C PRO A 11 -52.14 -14.80 -44.66
N GLN A 12 -51.75 -14.93 -45.92
CA GLN A 12 -50.59 -14.20 -46.44
C GLN A 12 -50.88 -12.70 -46.58
N THR A 13 -52.14 -12.34 -46.85
CA THR A 13 -52.54 -10.94 -46.95
C THR A 13 -52.62 -10.27 -45.57
N SER A 14 -53.10 -10.99 -44.53
CA SER A 14 -53.09 -10.46 -43.16
C SER A 14 -51.67 -10.33 -42.63
N GLU A 15 -50.81 -11.31 -42.90
CA GLU A 15 -49.41 -11.29 -42.50
C GLU A 15 -48.65 -10.12 -43.14
N LEU A 16 -48.91 -9.81 -44.42
CA LEU A 16 -48.32 -8.65 -45.08
C LEU A 16 -48.76 -7.33 -44.43
N ILE A 17 -50.04 -7.20 -44.08
CA ILE A 17 -50.57 -6.01 -43.40
C ILE A 17 -49.96 -5.86 -42.00
N ASP A 18 -49.82 -6.98 -41.27
CA ASP A 18 -49.22 -7.01 -39.93
C ASP A 18 -47.72 -6.68 -39.97
N GLN A 19 -47.00 -7.00 -41.06
CA GLN A 19 -45.58 -6.70 -41.25
C GLN A 19 -45.31 -5.27 -41.79
N VAL A 20 -46.26 -4.65 -42.47
CA VAL A 20 -46.13 -3.27 -43.01
C VAL A 20 -45.97 -2.23 -41.90
N GLY A 21 -46.71 -2.37 -40.79
CA GLY A 21 -46.61 -1.46 -39.64
C GLY A 21 -45.20 -1.40 -39.02
N PRO A 22 -44.63 -2.54 -38.60
CA PRO A 22 -43.25 -2.64 -38.11
C PRO A 22 -42.19 -2.15 -39.11
N PHE A 23 -42.37 -2.43 -40.40
CA PHE A 23 -41.44 -2.00 -41.45
C PHE A 23 -41.44 -0.47 -41.66
N LEU A 24 -42.62 0.16 -41.75
CA LEU A 24 -42.74 1.62 -41.84
C LEU A 24 -42.18 2.31 -40.58
N GLN A 25 -42.42 1.73 -39.40
CA GLN A 25 -41.83 2.20 -38.14
C GLN A 25 -40.29 2.07 -38.10
N ALA A 26 -39.73 1.03 -38.71
CA ALA A 26 -38.29 0.88 -38.86
C ALA A 26 -37.70 1.91 -39.84
N GLN A 27 -38.39 2.22 -40.94
CA GLN A 27 -37.97 3.27 -41.88
C GLN A 27 -38.03 4.68 -41.27
N ILE A 28 -39.10 4.99 -40.52
CA ILE A 28 -39.23 6.28 -39.82
C ILE A 28 -38.10 6.46 -38.80
N ARG A 29 -37.80 5.40 -38.02
CA ARG A 29 -36.68 5.41 -37.07
C ARG A 29 -35.32 5.56 -37.76
N SER A 30 -35.04 4.75 -38.78
CA SER A 30 -33.80 4.84 -39.55
C SER A 30 -33.61 6.22 -40.19
N GLY A 31 -34.67 6.84 -40.72
CA GLY A 31 -34.61 8.18 -41.27
C GLY A 31 -34.31 9.27 -40.23
N ASN A 32 -34.78 9.10 -38.99
CA ASN A 32 -34.45 10.01 -37.88
C ASN A 32 -33.02 9.79 -37.38
N ASP A 33 -32.54 8.54 -37.32
CA ASP A 33 -31.18 8.20 -36.91
C ASP A 33 -30.13 8.75 -37.90
N ILE A 34 -30.39 8.65 -39.21
CA ILE A 34 -29.52 9.21 -40.25
C ILE A 34 -29.45 10.74 -40.14
N ARG A 35 -30.58 11.40 -39.89
CA ARG A 35 -30.63 12.85 -39.67
C ARG A 35 -29.87 13.25 -38.41
N SER A 36 -30.03 12.52 -37.30
CA SER A 36 -29.31 12.83 -36.07
C SER A 36 -27.79 12.62 -36.20
N LEU A 37 -27.36 11.61 -36.95
CA LEU A 37 -25.95 11.36 -37.25
C LEU A 37 -25.36 12.48 -38.13
N ALA A 38 -26.08 12.87 -39.19
CA ALA A 38 -25.65 13.96 -40.07
C ALA A 38 -25.56 15.29 -39.31
N ASP A 39 -26.56 15.61 -38.47
CA ASP A 39 -26.55 16.80 -37.62
C ASP A 39 -25.42 16.74 -36.58
N GLY A 40 -25.18 15.57 -35.98
CA GLY A 40 -24.08 15.35 -35.05
C GLY A 40 -22.72 15.56 -35.70
N LEU A 41 -22.53 15.04 -36.91
CA LEU A 41 -21.30 15.22 -37.68
C LEU A 41 -21.12 16.67 -38.14
N ALA A 42 -22.20 17.34 -38.54
CA ALA A 42 -22.17 18.75 -38.91
C ALA A 42 -21.79 19.64 -37.71
N ARG A 43 -22.36 19.37 -36.53
CA ARG A 43 -21.98 20.06 -35.27
C ARG A 43 -20.54 19.78 -34.92
N PHE A 44 -20.11 18.52 -34.92
CA PHE A 44 -18.73 18.14 -34.61
C PHE A 44 -17.73 18.82 -35.54
N THR A 45 -17.96 18.77 -36.86
CA THR A 45 -17.08 19.43 -37.83
C THR A 45 -17.12 20.96 -37.74
N SER A 46 -18.25 21.54 -37.32
CA SER A 46 -18.34 22.97 -37.01
C SER A 46 -17.50 23.35 -35.80
N GLU A 47 -17.60 22.61 -34.71
CA GLU A 47 -16.81 22.82 -33.49
C GLU A 47 -15.31 22.66 -33.76
N VAL A 48 -14.92 21.62 -34.50
CA VAL A 48 -13.51 21.42 -34.92
C VAL A 48 -13.02 22.58 -35.79
N ARG A 49 -13.87 23.10 -36.70
CA ARG A 49 -13.51 24.24 -37.55
C ARG A 49 -13.42 25.55 -36.75
N HIS A 50 -14.28 25.76 -35.76
CA HIS A 50 -14.17 26.89 -34.83
C HIS A 50 -12.92 26.78 -33.94
N ALA A 51 -12.53 25.55 -33.58
CA ALA A 51 -11.33 25.26 -32.82
C ALA A 51 -10.05 25.18 -33.68
N ASP A 52 -10.11 25.35 -35.01
CA ASP A 52 -8.96 25.21 -35.92
C ASP A 52 -7.72 26.01 -35.49
N PRO A 53 -7.82 27.26 -35.02
CA PRO A 53 -6.64 27.99 -34.52
C PRO A 53 -6.00 27.35 -33.29
N GLN A 54 -6.82 26.76 -32.41
CA GLN A 54 -6.37 26.09 -31.19
C GLN A 54 -5.77 24.72 -31.52
N VAL A 55 -6.37 23.99 -32.47
CA VAL A 55 -5.85 22.71 -32.99
C VAL A 55 -4.50 22.93 -33.68
N ARG A 56 -4.36 23.96 -34.52
CA ARG A 56 -3.07 24.30 -35.15
C ARG A 56 -2.02 24.70 -34.12
N LYS A 57 -2.40 25.51 -33.12
CA LYS A 57 -1.52 25.88 -32.02
C LYS A 57 -1.05 24.65 -31.24
N LEU A 58 -1.95 23.70 -30.98
CA LEU A 58 -1.62 22.44 -30.35
C LEU A 58 -0.64 21.63 -31.22
N LEU A 59 -0.91 21.48 -32.52
CA LEU A 59 -0.02 20.77 -33.46
C LEU A 59 1.36 21.43 -33.59
N THR A 60 1.50 22.73 -33.36
CA THR A 60 2.81 23.41 -33.31
C THR A 60 3.56 23.20 -31.98
N VAL A 61 2.84 23.02 -30.87
CA VAL A 61 3.44 22.89 -29.52
C VAL A 61 3.76 21.43 -29.18
N VAL A 62 2.92 20.50 -29.64
CA VAL A 62 3.02 19.07 -29.33
C VAL A 62 4.36 18.45 -29.74
N PRO A 63 4.93 18.71 -30.93
CA PRO A 63 6.21 18.12 -31.33
C PRO A 63 7.35 18.51 -30.39
N GLY A 64 7.49 19.80 -30.05
CA GLY A 64 8.53 20.26 -29.13
C GLY A 64 8.36 19.69 -27.72
N ALA A 65 7.14 19.65 -27.19
CA ALA A 65 6.88 19.02 -25.89
C ALA A 65 7.14 17.50 -25.91
N ALA A 66 6.86 16.83 -27.02
CA ALA A 66 7.12 15.40 -27.20
C ALA A 66 8.62 15.10 -27.33
N ASP A 67 9.39 15.96 -28.02
CA ASP A 67 10.84 15.84 -28.14
C ASP A 67 11.54 16.08 -26.80
N GLU A 68 11.09 17.07 -26.02
CA GLU A 68 11.60 17.32 -24.66
C GLU A 68 11.29 16.15 -23.73
N ALA A 69 10.07 15.62 -23.79
CA ALA A 69 9.69 14.44 -23.04
C ALA A 69 10.50 13.21 -23.47
N SER A 70 10.68 12.99 -24.78
CA SER A 70 11.47 11.90 -25.34
C SER A 70 12.94 11.98 -24.91
N THR A 71 13.51 13.20 -24.89
CA THR A 71 14.88 13.47 -24.44
C THR A 71 15.02 13.21 -22.95
N ALA A 72 14.08 13.68 -22.12
CA ALA A 72 14.05 13.41 -20.69
C ALA A 72 13.93 11.89 -20.41
N PHE A 73 13.01 11.21 -21.08
CA PHE A 73 12.84 9.75 -20.95
C PHE A 73 14.08 8.99 -21.43
N SER A 74 14.73 9.42 -22.50
CA SER A 74 15.96 8.82 -23.00
C SER A 74 17.14 9.03 -22.05
N GLY A 75 17.22 10.20 -21.39
CA GLY A 75 18.22 10.50 -20.37
C GLY A 75 18.02 9.74 -19.06
N ILE A 76 16.77 9.47 -18.67
CA ILE A 76 16.43 8.76 -17.43
C ILE A 76 16.47 7.22 -17.63
N ARG A 77 16.21 6.71 -18.83
CA ARG A 77 16.22 5.26 -19.17
C ARG A 77 17.40 4.45 -18.62
N PRO A 78 18.66 4.93 -18.62
CA PRO A 78 19.80 4.17 -18.09
C PRO A 78 19.75 3.99 -16.56
N SER A 79 19.27 4.99 -15.82
CA SER A 79 19.25 4.99 -14.35
C SER A 79 17.89 4.62 -13.75
N PHE A 80 16.83 4.73 -14.55
CA PHE A 80 15.45 4.45 -14.13
C PHE A 80 15.24 3.04 -13.61
N PRO A 81 15.74 1.96 -14.24
CA PRO A 81 15.55 0.61 -13.71
C PRO A 81 16.18 0.43 -12.34
N MET A 82 17.36 1.01 -12.11
CA MET A 82 18.07 0.97 -10.83
C MET A 82 17.34 1.78 -9.74
N LEU A 83 16.84 2.97 -10.10
CA LEU A 83 16.05 3.81 -9.21
C LEU A 83 14.72 3.15 -8.86
N ALA A 84 14.01 2.61 -9.86
CA ALA A 84 12.76 1.89 -9.69
C ALA A 84 12.95 0.64 -8.82
N ALA A 85 14.03 -0.11 -9.00
CA ALA A 85 14.37 -1.24 -8.14
C ALA A 85 14.66 -0.79 -6.69
N SER A 86 15.40 0.30 -6.51
CA SER A 86 15.68 0.87 -5.18
C SER A 86 14.40 1.34 -4.49
N LEU A 87 13.52 2.06 -5.19
CA LEU A 87 12.23 2.50 -4.66
C LEU A 87 11.27 1.33 -4.41
N ALA A 88 11.28 0.30 -5.25
CA ALA A 88 10.48 -0.90 -5.03
C ALA A 88 10.94 -1.66 -3.77
N ASN A 89 12.25 -1.76 -3.54
CA ASN A 89 12.78 -2.37 -2.31
C ASN A 89 12.45 -1.52 -1.08
N LEU A 90 12.61 -0.20 -1.15
CA LEU A 90 12.23 0.72 -0.08
C LEU A 90 10.72 0.63 0.21
N GLY A 91 9.90 0.57 -0.83
CA GLY A 91 8.45 0.42 -0.73
C GLY A 91 8.06 -0.90 -0.07
N ARG A 92 8.69 -2.02 -0.43
CA ARG A 92 8.46 -3.32 0.21
C ARG A 92 8.79 -3.28 1.70
N VAL A 93 9.96 -2.73 2.07
CA VAL A 93 10.35 -2.59 3.49
C VAL A 93 9.39 -1.64 4.22
N GLY A 94 9.07 -0.50 3.61
CA GLY A 94 8.15 0.49 4.17
C GLY A 94 6.76 -0.09 4.44
N VAL A 95 6.23 -0.92 3.54
CA VAL A 95 4.94 -1.61 3.73
C VAL A 95 5.02 -2.66 4.84
N ILE A 96 6.07 -3.48 4.86
CA ILE A 96 6.27 -4.49 5.92
C ILE A 96 6.36 -3.81 7.29
N TYR A 97 7.12 -2.71 7.38
CA TYR A 97 7.46 -2.05 8.64
C TYR A 97 6.62 -0.80 8.97
N HIS A 98 5.53 -0.55 8.23
CA HIS A 98 4.75 0.70 8.36
C HIS A 98 4.25 0.95 9.79
N LYS A 99 3.83 -0.09 10.52
CA LYS A 99 3.40 0.04 11.92
C LYS A 99 4.51 0.51 12.86
N THR A 100 5.74 0.07 12.63
CA THR A 100 6.90 0.54 13.41
C THR A 100 7.25 1.98 13.06
N LEU A 101 7.10 2.38 11.78
CA LEU A 101 7.32 3.76 11.35
C LEU A 101 6.27 4.71 11.93
N GLU A 102 4.99 4.33 11.93
CA GLU A 102 3.91 5.08 12.61
C GLU A 102 4.25 5.29 14.09
N GLN A 103 4.61 4.22 14.80
CA GLN A 103 4.98 4.30 16.22
C GLN A 103 6.20 5.21 16.44
N LEU A 104 7.22 5.11 15.58
CA LEU A 104 8.40 5.95 15.66
C LEU A 104 8.04 7.43 15.49
N LEU A 105 7.24 7.77 14.48
CA LEU A 105 6.83 9.15 14.23
C LEU A 105 6.02 9.75 15.38
N VAL A 106 5.29 8.94 16.15
CA VAL A 106 4.55 9.37 17.34
C VAL A 106 5.45 9.53 18.57
N VAL A 107 6.36 8.57 18.80
CA VAL A 107 7.19 8.55 20.02
C VAL A 107 8.41 9.46 19.92
N LEU A 108 9.00 9.56 18.74
CA LEU A 108 10.28 10.26 18.51
C LEU A 108 10.24 11.73 18.96
N PRO A 109 9.22 12.55 18.63
CA PRO A 109 9.18 13.95 19.06
C PRO A 109 9.14 14.09 20.58
N ALA A 110 8.32 13.28 21.27
CA ALA A 110 8.21 13.30 22.72
C ALA A 110 9.52 12.85 23.40
N LEU A 111 10.19 11.85 22.84
CA LEU A 111 11.49 11.39 23.31
C LEU A 111 12.55 12.49 23.19
N PHE A 112 12.64 13.15 22.04
CA PHE A 112 13.58 14.27 21.86
C PHE A 112 13.26 15.44 22.76
N ALA A 113 11.97 15.77 22.96
CA ALA A 113 11.58 16.78 23.93
C ALA A 113 12.11 16.44 25.32
N ALA A 114 11.89 15.22 25.81
CA ALA A 114 12.43 14.76 27.10
C ALA A 114 13.97 14.84 27.16
N ILE A 115 14.68 14.37 26.15
CA ILE A 115 16.16 14.42 26.12
C ILE A 115 16.65 15.87 26.12
N THR A 116 16.00 16.77 25.37
CA THR A 116 16.40 18.19 25.32
C THR A 116 16.21 18.89 26.67
N THR A 117 15.27 18.45 27.52
CA THR A 117 15.17 18.98 28.89
C THR A 117 16.36 18.61 29.76
N ALA A 118 16.92 17.41 29.57
CA ALA A 118 18.12 16.98 30.28
C ALA A 118 19.38 17.70 29.77
N ALA A 119 19.49 17.90 28.45
CA ALA A 119 20.65 18.57 27.84
C ALA A 119 20.63 20.10 28.00
N GLY A 120 19.44 20.72 27.96
CA GLY A 120 19.25 22.18 28.05
C GLY A 120 18.90 22.68 29.46
N GLY A 121 18.95 21.82 30.48
CA GLY A 121 18.63 22.17 31.85
C GLY A 121 19.62 23.16 32.45
N VAL A 122 19.14 24.23 33.09
CA VAL A 122 19.99 25.18 33.83
C VAL A 122 20.12 24.78 35.30
N PRO A 123 21.25 25.09 35.97
CA PRO A 123 22.51 25.61 35.45
C PRO A 123 23.27 24.58 34.58
N GLN A 124 23.91 25.05 33.50
CA GLN A 124 24.57 24.18 32.50
C GLN A 124 25.92 23.62 32.96
N ASP A 125 26.49 24.17 34.03
CA ASP A 125 27.72 23.76 34.69
C ASP A 125 27.55 22.56 35.64
N GLU A 126 26.31 22.18 35.95
CA GLU A 126 25.99 21.04 36.83
C GLU A 126 25.81 19.70 36.08
N GLY A 127 25.80 19.71 34.74
CA GLY A 127 25.59 18.51 33.91
C GLY A 127 24.14 17.99 33.90
N ALA A 128 23.94 16.78 33.37
CA ALA A 128 22.61 16.19 33.25
C ALA A 128 22.05 15.80 34.64
N LYS A 129 20.90 16.37 35.01
CA LYS A 129 20.21 16.08 36.28
C LYS A 129 19.51 14.73 36.18
N LEU A 130 20.12 13.72 36.79
CA LEU A 130 19.53 12.37 36.90
C LEU A 130 18.68 12.27 38.16
N ASP A 131 17.46 11.77 38.01
CA ASP A 131 16.59 11.41 39.13
C ASP A 131 16.76 9.90 39.39
N PHE A 132 17.37 9.57 40.53
CA PHE A 132 17.54 8.19 40.96
C PHE A 132 16.29 7.76 41.74
N LYS A 133 15.37 7.10 41.04
CA LYS A 133 14.19 6.50 41.67
C LYS A 133 14.49 5.08 42.14
N ILE A 134 13.90 4.72 43.28
CA ILE A 134 13.90 3.35 43.77
C ILE A 134 12.94 2.54 42.90
N ASP A 135 13.47 1.55 42.18
CA ASP A 135 12.67 0.56 41.48
C ASP A 135 12.30 -0.56 42.48
N LEU A 136 11.00 -0.74 42.70
CA LEU A 136 10.45 -1.76 43.59
C LEU A 136 10.12 -3.07 42.87
N GLY A 137 10.57 -3.24 41.62
CA GLY A 137 10.26 -4.41 40.81
C GLY A 137 8.78 -4.49 40.42
N ASP A 138 8.13 -3.37 40.13
CA ASP A 138 6.78 -3.31 39.56
C ASP A 138 6.81 -2.67 38.17
N PRO A 139 6.71 -3.46 37.08
CA PRO A 139 6.37 -4.89 37.08
C PRO A 139 7.58 -5.80 37.43
N PRO A 140 7.33 -7.03 37.92
CA PRO A 140 8.40 -7.95 38.27
C PRO A 140 9.22 -8.38 37.03
N PRO A 141 10.49 -8.76 37.24
CA PRO A 141 11.31 -9.31 36.18
C PRO A 141 10.78 -10.69 35.77
N CYS A 142 10.84 -10.98 34.48
CA CYS A 142 10.44 -12.27 33.95
C CYS A 142 11.57 -13.30 34.04
N ASN A 143 11.39 -14.33 34.88
CA ASN A 143 12.33 -15.45 34.98
C ASN A 143 11.90 -16.66 34.12
N THR A 144 10.63 -16.71 33.71
CA THR A 144 10.08 -17.82 32.92
C THR A 144 10.66 -17.81 31.51
N GLY A 145 11.36 -18.89 31.14
CA GLY A 145 12.03 -19.04 29.84
C GLY A 145 13.51 -18.64 29.83
N PHE A 146 14.05 -18.24 30.98
CA PHE A 146 15.48 -18.02 31.22
C PHE A 146 16.10 -19.16 32.05
N LEU A 147 17.41 -19.08 32.29
CA LEU A 147 18.12 -20.05 33.13
C LEU A 147 17.59 -20.01 34.57
N PRO A 148 17.31 -21.18 35.20
CA PRO A 148 16.90 -21.23 36.59
C PRO A 148 18.05 -20.78 37.51
N PRO A 149 17.76 -20.24 38.71
CA PRO A 149 18.77 -19.66 39.61
C PRO A 149 20.03 -20.49 39.84
N PRO A 150 19.98 -21.83 40.02
CA PRO A 150 21.17 -22.65 40.20
C PRO A 150 22.13 -22.70 39.00
N LEU A 151 21.65 -22.36 37.80
CA LEU A 151 22.43 -22.32 36.57
C LEU A 151 22.90 -20.91 36.20
N ILE A 152 22.43 -19.89 36.94
CA ILE A 152 22.88 -18.50 36.79
C ILE A 152 24.30 -18.40 37.36
N ARG A 153 25.23 -17.94 36.54
CA ARG A 153 26.63 -17.77 36.94
C ARG A 153 26.77 -16.65 37.97
N THR A 154 27.79 -16.74 38.81
CA THR A 154 28.18 -15.63 39.67
C THR A 154 28.77 -14.50 38.81
N PRO A 155 28.68 -13.23 39.23
CA PRO A 155 29.26 -12.12 38.48
C PRO A 155 30.78 -12.21 38.28
N ALA A 156 31.48 -13.04 39.07
CA ALA A 156 32.93 -13.23 39.01
C ALA A 156 33.37 -14.33 38.00
N ASP A 157 32.45 -15.12 37.47
CA ASP A 157 32.74 -16.16 36.50
C ASP A 157 32.68 -15.60 35.06
N GLU A 158 33.85 -15.33 34.49
CA GLU A 158 34.03 -14.77 33.15
C GLU A 158 34.28 -15.85 32.07
N THR A 159 34.14 -17.13 32.42
CA THR A 159 34.40 -18.22 31.47
C THR A 159 33.39 -18.23 30.30
N LEU A 160 33.86 -18.68 29.13
CA LEU A 160 33.04 -18.79 27.94
C LEU A 160 32.05 -19.96 28.10
N ARG A 161 30.77 -19.72 27.78
CA ARG A 161 29.72 -20.73 27.79
C ARG A 161 28.73 -20.52 26.66
N GLU A 162 28.27 -21.61 26.09
CA GLU A 162 27.18 -21.59 25.12
C GLU A 162 25.85 -21.31 25.82
N LEU A 163 25.12 -20.31 25.33
CA LEU A 163 23.83 -19.92 25.88
C LEU A 163 22.69 -20.57 25.08
N PRO A 164 21.61 -21.03 25.75
CA PRO A 164 20.44 -21.51 25.03
C PRO A 164 19.88 -20.41 24.12
N THR A 165 19.52 -20.80 22.91
CA THR A 165 19.14 -19.91 21.82
C THR A 165 17.69 -19.42 21.89
N ASP A 166 16.86 -20.10 22.66
CA ASP A 166 15.43 -19.82 22.85
C ASP A 166 15.15 -19.20 24.24
N MET A 167 16.04 -18.32 24.71
CA MET A 167 15.84 -17.57 25.95
C MET A 167 15.08 -16.27 25.69
N TYR A 168 13.83 -16.24 26.17
CA TYR A 168 13.00 -15.05 26.22
C TYR A 168 11.93 -15.23 27.29
N CYS A 169 11.23 -14.15 27.63
CA CYS A 169 10.12 -14.20 28.57
C CYS A 169 8.93 -15.01 27.99
N LYS A 170 8.66 -16.19 28.55
CA LYS A 170 7.67 -17.17 28.05
C LYS A 170 6.32 -17.16 28.76
N VAL A 171 6.06 -16.18 29.65
CA VAL A 171 4.72 -15.99 30.23
C VAL A 171 3.71 -15.56 29.16
N ALA A 172 2.42 -15.48 29.52
CA ALA A 172 1.37 -15.06 28.60
C ALA A 172 1.60 -13.64 28.05
N GLN A 173 1.10 -13.35 26.85
CA GLN A 173 1.25 -12.04 26.19
C GLN A 173 0.74 -10.88 27.07
N ASN A 174 -0.41 -11.08 27.68
CA ASN A 174 -1.11 -10.14 28.55
C ASN A 174 -0.63 -10.17 30.01
N ASP A 175 0.43 -10.92 30.32
CA ASP A 175 1.01 -10.95 31.67
C ASP A 175 1.70 -9.61 31.97
N PRO A 176 1.44 -8.99 33.14
CA PRO A 176 2.01 -7.70 33.50
C PRO A 176 3.54 -7.76 33.71
N THR A 177 4.11 -8.95 33.94
CA THR A 177 5.55 -9.18 34.12
C THR A 177 6.30 -8.76 32.86
N THR A 178 7.26 -7.84 32.98
CA THR A 178 8.19 -7.40 31.90
C THR A 178 7.52 -7.22 30.53
N VAL A 179 7.02 -6.01 30.27
CA VAL A 179 6.31 -5.67 29.01
C VAL A 179 7.22 -5.46 27.79
N ARG A 180 8.54 -5.41 27.99
CA ARG A 180 9.54 -5.16 26.94
C ARG A 180 10.31 -6.43 26.60
N GLY A 181 10.60 -6.66 25.33
CA GLY A 181 11.41 -7.79 24.87
C GLY A 181 10.68 -8.68 23.86
N ALA A 182 11.37 -9.75 23.44
CA ALA A 182 10.95 -10.64 22.34
C ALA A 182 9.50 -11.11 22.41
N ARG A 183 8.95 -11.32 23.63
CA ARG A 183 7.56 -11.75 23.85
C ARG A 183 6.55 -10.89 23.09
N ASN A 184 6.68 -9.56 23.14
CA ASN A 184 5.67 -8.66 22.59
C ASN A 184 6.11 -7.99 21.28
N TYR A 185 7.25 -8.39 20.69
CA TYR A 185 7.73 -7.81 19.45
C TYR A 185 6.93 -8.35 18.25
N PRO A 186 6.30 -7.49 17.43
CA PRO A 186 5.57 -7.95 16.27
C PRO A 186 6.51 -8.54 15.22
N CYS A 187 6.15 -9.72 14.72
CA CYS A 187 6.90 -10.42 13.67
C CYS A 187 6.45 -9.93 12.29
N GLN A 188 6.89 -8.72 11.92
CA GLN A 188 6.35 -8.00 10.76
C GLN A 188 6.63 -8.68 9.42
N GLU A 189 7.77 -9.37 9.27
CA GLU A 189 8.10 -10.14 8.06
C GLU A 189 7.32 -11.46 7.94
N PHE A 190 6.79 -11.99 9.05
CA PHE A 190 6.07 -13.27 9.08
C PHE A 190 4.76 -13.15 9.87
N PRO A 191 3.73 -12.51 9.29
CA PRO A 191 2.43 -12.35 9.95
C PRO A 191 1.85 -13.71 10.36
N GLY A 192 1.42 -13.83 11.62
CA GLY A 192 0.81 -15.05 12.16
C GLY A 192 1.80 -16.07 12.72
N LYS A 193 3.13 -15.87 12.58
CA LYS A 193 4.09 -16.64 13.37
C LYS A 193 4.17 -16.08 14.80
N GLY A 194 4.29 -16.98 15.77
CA GLY A 194 4.42 -16.60 17.18
C GLY A 194 5.69 -15.80 17.45
N HIS A 195 5.71 -15.10 18.58
CA HIS A 195 6.73 -14.12 18.99
C HIS A 195 8.10 -14.72 19.39
N ARG A 196 8.47 -15.88 18.84
CA ARG A 196 9.79 -16.47 19.13
C ARG A 196 10.86 -15.71 18.32
N PRO A 197 11.97 -15.28 18.94
CA PRO A 197 13.06 -14.59 18.24
C PRO A 197 13.50 -15.31 16.95
N CYS A 198 13.63 -16.64 17.03
CA CYS A 198 14.06 -17.46 15.90
C CYS A 198 12.99 -17.66 14.82
N SER A 199 11.70 -17.59 15.15
CA SER A 199 10.64 -17.69 14.13
C SER A 199 10.40 -16.39 13.36
N CYS A 200 10.87 -15.27 13.91
CA CYS A 200 10.62 -13.93 13.37
C CYS A 200 11.84 -13.32 12.64
N ALA A 201 12.89 -14.12 12.43
CA ALA A 201 14.12 -13.73 11.72
C ALA A 201 14.83 -12.46 12.26
N VAL A 202 14.48 -12.00 13.46
CA VAL A 202 15.10 -10.84 14.15
C VAL A 202 16.59 -11.09 14.40
N THR A 203 17.00 -12.36 14.44
CA THR A 203 18.39 -12.83 14.51
C THR A 203 18.69 -13.73 13.32
N ARG A 204 18.84 -13.16 12.12
CA ARG A 204 19.45 -13.89 11.00
C ARG A 204 20.93 -14.14 11.32
N ALA A 205 21.27 -15.39 11.65
CA ALA A 205 22.34 -16.18 11.01
C ALA A 205 23.26 -17.01 11.93
N VAL A 206 23.30 -16.83 13.26
CA VAL A 206 24.25 -17.63 14.09
C VAL A 206 23.60 -18.33 15.28
N THR A 207 22.56 -17.74 15.88
CA THR A 207 21.97 -18.23 17.14
C THR A 207 20.69 -19.05 16.98
N CYS A 208 20.23 -19.39 15.79
CA CYS A 208 18.96 -20.13 15.63
C CYS A 208 19.14 -21.47 14.90
N ARG A 209 20.31 -22.09 15.06
CA ARG A 209 20.63 -23.42 14.52
C ARG A 209 20.33 -24.51 15.54
#